data_AF-A0A7S1WJY3-F1
#
_entry.id   AF-A0A7S1WJY3-F1
#
_cell.length_a   1.000
_cell.length_b   1.000
_cell.length_c   1.000
_cell.angle_alpha   90.00
_cell.angle_beta   90.00
_cell.angle_gamma   90.00
#
_symmetry.space_group_name_H-M   'P 1'
#
loop_
_entity.id
_entity.type
_entity.pdbx_description
1 polymer ?
#
loop_
_entity_poly.entity_id
_entity_poly.type
_entity_poly.pdbx_seq_one_letter_code
_entity_poly.pdbx_strand_id
1 'polypeptide(L)'
;GRHAFVALKRGGVVVAWGDGEQGGDVCAVADELAGGVRQVCASRGAFAALKADGSVVTWGSTFCGGDSADEAELLADGVTRIAATDSAFAAVKTSGGVVTWGCSDRGGDSRAAAEQLREGVDMIFSTEAAFVAVKLDGSLVAWGSPEAGGSLGAAAAELQADADCCGGVPDVAAASASPASLSEQTSAGQWLAPALETT
;
A
#
# COMPACT_ATOMS: atom_id res chain seq x y z
N GLY A 1 5.34 1.00 -15.39
CA GLY A 1 5.55 -0.37 -15.91
C GLY A 1 6.98 -0.56 -16.34
N ARG A 2 7.37 -1.79 -16.70
CA ARG A 2 8.73 -2.14 -17.12
C ARG A 2 9.14 -1.49 -18.45
N HIS A 3 8.16 -1.22 -19.31
CA HIS A 3 8.36 -0.65 -20.66
C HIS A 3 7.50 0.58 -20.96
N ALA A 4 6.79 1.09 -19.95
CA ALA A 4 5.91 2.24 -20.06
C ALA A 4 5.98 3.09 -18.78
N PHE A 5 5.82 4.39 -18.95
CA PHE A 5 5.81 5.38 -17.87
C PHE A 5 4.49 6.14 -17.87
N VAL A 6 4.09 6.56 -16.68
CA VAL A 6 2.92 7.40 -16.48
C VAL A 6 3.31 8.56 -15.57
N ALA A 7 2.95 9.77 -15.97
CA ALA A 7 3.03 10.96 -15.14
C ALA A 7 1.62 11.43 -14.76
N LEU A 8 1.46 11.75 -13.47
CA LEU A 8 0.29 12.45 -12.95
C LEU A 8 0.62 13.94 -12.83
N LYS A 9 -0.07 14.78 -13.60
CA LYS A 9 0.07 16.24 -13.54
C LYS A 9 -0.82 16.84 -12.46
N ARG A 10 -0.47 18.05 -12.02
CA ARG A 10 -1.34 18.87 -11.17
C ARG A 10 -2.70 19.08 -11.87
N GLY A 11 -3.79 18.82 -11.15
CA GLY A 11 -5.14 18.80 -11.71
C GLY A 11 -5.64 17.41 -12.13
N GLY A 12 -4.84 16.35 -11.88
CA GLY A 12 -5.28 14.97 -12.06
C GLY A 12 -5.27 14.48 -13.50
N VAL A 13 -4.49 15.13 -14.36
CA VAL A 13 -4.31 14.73 -15.77
C VAL A 13 -3.21 13.67 -15.86
N VAL A 14 -3.53 12.56 -16.50
CA VAL A 14 -2.60 11.44 -16.73
C VAL A 14 -1.95 11.58 -18.11
N VAL A 15 -0.64 11.38 -18.17
CA VAL A 15 0.11 11.27 -19.43
C VAL A 15 0.90 9.98 -19.40
N ALA A 16 0.73 9.13 -20.40
CA ALA A 16 1.48 7.90 -20.58
C ALA A 16 2.42 8.00 -21.79
N TRP A 17 3.54 7.29 -21.74
CA TRP A 17 4.43 7.09 -22.88
C TRP A 17 5.20 5.78 -22.75
N GLY A 18 5.63 5.22 -23.89
CA GLY A 18 6.36 3.95 -23.97
C GLY A 18 5.60 2.93 -24.81
N ASP A 19 5.74 1.66 -24.47
CA ASP A 19 5.04 0.55 -25.14
C ASP A 19 3.52 0.62 -24.86
N GLY A 20 2.72 0.78 -25.93
CA GLY A 20 1.27 0.90 -25.85
C GLY A 20 0.58 -0.32 -25.22
N GLU A 21 1.05 -1.53 -25.55
CA GLU A 21 0.50 -2.79 -25.02
C GLU A 21 0.80 -2.97 -23.52
N GLN A 22 1.79 -2.25 -23.00
CA GLN A 22 2.18 -2.25 -21.59
C GLN A 22 1.67 -1.00 -20.85
N GLY A 23 0.68 -0.30 -21.41
CA GLY A 23 0.03 0.87 -20.82
C GLY A 23 0.70 2.21 -21.11
N GLY A 24 1.55 2.27 -22.13
CA GLY A 24 2.15 3.51 -22.66
C GLY A 24 1.20 4.34 -23.50
N ASP A 25 0.01 3.82 -23.83
CA ASP A 25 -1.08 4.52 -24.51
C ASP A 25 -2.32 4.55 -23.59
N VAL A 26 -2.94 5.72 -23.49
CA VAL A 26 -4.16 5.97 -22.70
C VAL A 26 -5.32 6.46 -23.57
N CYS A 27 -5.19 6.46 -24.90
CA CYS A 27 -6.25 6.95 -25.80
C CYS A 27 -7.58 6.21 -25.58
N ALA A 28 -7.53 4.90 -25.33
CA ALA A 28 -8.71 4.07 -25.09
C ALA A 28 -9.46 4.41 -23.79
N VAL A 29 -8.75 4.95 -22.79
CA VAL A 29 -9.28 5.25 -21.45
C VAL A 29 -9.25 6.75 -21.12
N ALA A 30 -9.01 7.60 -22.12
CA ALA A 30 -8.79 9.02 -21.92
C ALA A 30 -10.00 9.72 -21.28
N ASP A 31 -11.20 9.37 -21.72
CA ASP A 31 -12.46 9.92 -21.17
C ASP A 31 -12.72 9.41 -19.76
N GLU A 32 -12.34 8.17 -19.44
CA GLU A 32 -12.49 7.60 -18.11
C GLU A 32 -11.53 8.24 -17.10
N LEU A 33 -10.31 8.56 -17.55
CA LEU A 33 -9.29 9.28 -16.76
C LEU A 33 -9.63 10.76 -16.59
N ALA A 34 -10.58 11.30 -17.36
CA ALA A 34 -11.12 12.63 -17.13
C ALA A 34 -11.89 12.66 -15.79
N GLY A 35 -11.78 13.77 -15.07
CA GLY A 35 -12.44 13.93 -13.75
C GLY A 35 -11.51 13.84 -12.54
N GLY A 36 -10.19 13.79 -12.75
CA GLY A 36 -9.21 14.03 -11.71
C GLY A 36 -8.70 12.75 -11.04
N VAL A 37 -7.59 12.25 -11.55
CA VAL A 37 -6.84 11.15 -10.94
C VAL A 37 -6.06 11.66 -9.74
N ARG A 38 -6.12 10.94 -8.61
CA ARG A 38 -5.35 11.26 -7.39
C ARG A 38 -4.16 10.35 -7.16
N GLN A 39 -4.24 9.11 -7.64
CA GLN A 39 -3.17 8.12 -7.47
C GLN A 39 -3.12 7.24 -8.71
N VAL A 40 -1.90 6.86 -9.13
CA VAL A 40 -1.67 5.85 -10.16
C VAL A 40 -0.73 4.81 -9.59
N CYS A 41 -1.08 3.54 -9.75
CA CYS A 41 -0.27 2.39 -9.42
C CYS A 41 0.13 1.66 -10.70
N ALA A 42 1.33 1.10 -10.72
CA ALA A 42 1.86 0.39 -11.86
C ALA A 42 2.24 -1.04 -11.47
N SER A 43 1.82 -2.01 -12.28
CA SER A 43 2.42 -3.34 -12.30
C SER A 43 3.53 -3.38 -13.36
N ARG A 44 4.05 -4.57 -13.66
CA ARG A 44 5.08 -4.76 -14.69
C ARG A 44 4.60 -4.36 -16.09
N GLY A 45 3.32 -4.54 -16.38
CA GLY A 45 2.74 -4.34 -17.71
C GLY A 45 1.40 -3.63 -17.76
N ALA A 46 0.88 -3.18 -16.62
CA ALA A 46 -0.41 -2.51 -16.55
C ALA A 46 -0.38 -1.37 -15.51
N PHE A 47 -1.43 -0.57 -15.53
CA PHE A 47 -1.64 0.52 -14.59
C PHE A 47 -3.08 0.55 -14.09
N ALA A 48 -3.24 1.08 -12.88
CA ALA A 48 -4.53 1.38 -12.29
C ALA A 48 -4.50 2.82 -11.76
N ALA A 49 -5.48 3.63 -12.17
CA ALA A 49 -5.70 4.97 -11.67
C ALA A 49 -6.86 4.97 -10.69
N LEU A 50 -6.65 5.62 -9.55
CA LEU A 50 -7.68 5.93 -8.58
C LEU A 50 -8.09 7.39 -8.73
N LYS A 51 -9.37 7.62 -8.97
CA LYS A 51 -9.96 8.95 -9.13
C LYS A 51 -10.39 9.56 -7.79
N ALA A 52 -10.62 10.86 -7.79
CA ALA A 52 -11.07 11.60 -6.62
C ALA A 52 -12.48 11.21 -6.15
N ASP A 53 -13.33 10.73 -7.07
CA ASP A 53 -14.67 10.19 -6.79
C ASP A 53 -14.64 8.75 -6.25
N GLY A 54 -13.47 8.12 -6.15
CA GLY A 54 -13.29 6.75 -5.70
C GLY A 54 -13.41 5.69 -6.80
N SER A 55 -13.67 6.08 -8.05
CA SER A 55 -13.67 5.15 -9.18
C SER A 55 -12.24 4.74 -9.58
N VAL A 56 -12.13 3.55 -10.17
CA VAL A 56 -10.87 2.95 -10.62
C VAL A 56 -10.91 2.75 -12.13
N VAL A 57 -9.82 3.11 -12.80
CA VAL A 57 -9.63 2.89 -14.24
C VAL A 57 -8.36 2.09 -14.43
N THR A 58 -8.42 0.98 -15.17
CA THR A 58 -7.25 0.13 -15.47
C THR A 58 -6.94 0.13 -16.95
N TRP A 59 -5.67 -0.02 -17.29
CA TRP A 59 -5.24 -0.15 -18.69
C TRP A 59 -3.88 -0.86 -18.82
N GLY A 60 -3.54 -1.26 -20.04
CA GLY A 60 -2.33 -2.00 -20.37
C GLY A 60 -2.60 -3.51 -20.47
N SER A 61 -1.59 -4.33 -20.19
CA SER A 61 -1.66 -5.77 -20.40
C SER A 61 -2.68 -6.44 -19.46
N THR A 62 -3.66 -7.14 -20.03
CA THR A 62 -4.67 -7.90 -19.28
C THR A 62 -4.04 -8.96 -18.38
N PHE A 63 -2.97 -9.62 -18.82
CA PHE A 63 -2.21 -10.60 -18.02
C PHE A 63 -1.56 -9.99 -16.77
N CYS A 64 -1.30 -8.68 -16.79
CA CYS A 64 -0.73 -7.94 -15.66
C CYS A 64 -1.78 -7.13 -14.86
N GLY A 65 -3.08 -7.40 -15.06
CA GLY A 65 -4.18 -6.73 -14.37
C GLY A 65 -4.65 -5.42 -15.02
N GLY A 66 -4.38 -5.23 -16.31
CA GLY A 66 -4.85 -4.07 -17.09
C GLY A 66 -6.35 -4.07 -17.40
N ASP A 67 -7.06 -5.15 -17.06
CA ASP A 67 -8.51 -5.27 -17.17
C ASP A 67 -9.08 -5.66 -15.80
N SER A 68 -10.06 -4.89 -15.33
CA SER A 68 -10.81 -5.09 -14.09
C SER A 68 -12.32 -5.09 -14.33
N ALA A 69 -12.76 -5.41 -15.55
CA ALA A 69 -14.18 -5.40 -15.91
C ALA A 69 -15.01 -6.40 -15.08
N ASP A 70 -14.44 -7.57 -14.76
CA ASP A 70 -15.09 -8.60 -13.94
C ASP A 70 -15.31 -8.12 -12.49
N GLU A 71 -14.48 -7.20 -12.00
CA GLU A 71 -14.56 -6.61 -10.67
C GLU A 71 -15.25 -5.24 -10.63
N ALA A 72 -15.79 -4.76 -11.76
CA ALA A 72 -16.35 -3.41 -11.87
C ALA A 72 -17.45 -3.14 -10.84
N GLU A 73 -18.35 -4.10 -10.60
CA GLU A 73 -19.41 -3.99 -9.59
C GLU A 73 -18.85 -3.90 -8.18
N LEU A 74 -17.76 -4.61 -7.89
CA LEU A 74 -17.13 -4.61 -6.56
C LEU A 74 -16.34 -3.32 -6.30
N LEU A 75 -15.84 -2.67 -7.35
CA LEU A 75 -15.11 -1.40 -7.29
C LEU A 75 -16.05 -0.18 -7.30
N ALA A 76 -17.32 -0.35 -7.68
CA ALA A 76 -18.32 0.71 -7.75
C ALA A 76 -18.67 1.33 -6.39
N ASP A 77 -18.47 0.59 -5.29
CA ASP A 77 -18.67 1.07 -3.91
C ASP A 77 -17.64 2.13 -3.47
N GLY A 78 -16.70 2.46 -4.35
CA GLY A 78 -15.66 3.47 -4.13
C GLY A 78 -14.44 2.91 -3.43
N VAL A 79 -13.27 3.34 -3.91
CA VAL A 79 -11.95 2.88 -3.48
C VAL A 79 -11.19 4.01 -2.79
N THR A 80 -10.50 3.68 -1.71
CA THR A 80 -9.68 4.61 -0.93
C THR A 80 -8.20 4.51 -1.27
N ARG A 81 -7.71 3.30 -1.59
CA ARG A 81 -6.31 3.00 -1.89
C ARG A 81 -6.18 1.88 -2.91
N ILE A 82 -5.12 1.91 -3.70
CA ILE A 82 -4.72 0.81 -4.59
C ILE A 82 -3.26 0.47 -4.32
N ALA A 83 -2.93 -0.81 -4.39
CA ALA A 83 -1.57 -1.35 -4.40
C ALA A 83 -1.40 -2.32 -5.57
N ALA A 84 -0.16 -2.52 -6.01
CA ALA A 84 0.18 -3.39 -7.14
C ALA A 84 1.35 -4.31 -6.81
N THR A 85 1.30 -5.54 -7.33
CA THR A 85 2.44 -6.46 -7.44
C THR A 85 2.95 -6.45 -8.89
N ASP A 86 3.82 -7.38 -9.27
CA ASP A 86 4.32 -7.46 -10.65
C ASP A 86 3.20 -7.67 -11.70
N SER A 87 2.12 -8.37 -11.35
CA SER A 87 1.04 -8.70 -12.29
C SER A 87 -0.37 -8.70 -11.69
N ALA A 88 -0.55 -8.15 -10.50
CA ALA A 88 -1.87 -8.07 -9.85
C ALA A 88 -2.04 -6.75 -9.10
N PHE A 89 -3.30 -6.45 -8.75
CA PHE A 89 -3.67 -5.27 -8.00
C PHE A 89 -4.60 -5.63 -6.85
N ALA A 90 -4.58 -4.78 -5.83
CA ALA A 90 -5.48 -4.84 -4.69
C ALA A 90 -6.01 -3.44 -4.39
N ALA A 91 -7.32 -3.30 -4.23
CA ALA A 91 -8.00 -2.06 -3.87
C ALA A 91 -8.67 -2.18 -2.50
N VAL A 92 -8.47 -1.17 -1.65
CA VAL A 92 -9.22 -1.00 -0.40
C VAL A 92 -10.46 -0.18 -0.71
N LYS A 93 -11.64 -0.72 -0.40
CA LYS A 93 -12.92 -0.04 -0.55
C LYS A 93 -13.15 0.96 0.58
N THR A 94 -14.05 1.92 0.36
CA THR A 94 -14.51 2.85 1.40
C THR A 94 -15.19 2.12 2.57
N SER A 95 -15.76 0.94 2.31
CA SER A 95 -16.32 0.06 3.36
C SER A 95 -15.25 -0.66 4.20
N GLY A 96 -13.96 -0.50 3.87
CA GLY A 96 -12.85 -1.23 4.50
C GLY A 96 -12.67 -2.67 4.00
N GLY A 97 -13.37 -3.08 2.94
CA GLY A 97 -13.16 -4.38 2.29
C GLY A 97 -12.06 -4.31 1.23
N VAL A 98 -11.54 -5.46 0.78
CA VAL A 98 -10.53 -5.53 -0.28
C VAL A 98 -11.06 -6.25 -1.51
N VAL A 99 -10.71 -5.72 -2.68
CA VAL A 99 -10.96 -6.33 -3.99
C VAL A 99 -9.61 -6.54 -4.67
N THR A 100 -9.41 -7.71 -5.27
CA THR A 100 -8.16 -8.05 -5.97
C THR A 100 -8.45 -8.53 -7.38
N TRP A 101 -7.54 -8.22 -8.31
CA TRP A 101 -7.65 -8.65 -9.71
C TRP A 101 -6.26 -8.82 -10.33
N GLY A 102 -6.21 -9.41 -11.53
CA GLY A 102 -4.99 -9.76 -12.24
C GLY A 102 -4.50 -11.18 -11.93
N CYS A 103 -3.19 -11.42 -12.05
CA CYS A 103 -2.60 -12.75 -11.97
C CYS A 103 -2.77 -13.39 -10.58
N SER A 104 -3.45 -14.54 -10.51
CA SER A 104 -3.70 -15.30 -9.27
C SER A 104 -2.41 -15.61 -8.51
N ASP A 105 -1.37 -16.06 -9.22
CA ASP A 105 -0.08 -16.48 -8.67
C ASP A 105 0.77 -15.30 -8.18
N ARG A 106 0.28 -14.07 -8.35
CA ARG A 106 0.89 -12.81 -7.90
C ARG A 106 -0.02 -12.03 -6.95
N GLY A 107 -1.02 -12.70 -6.35
CA GLY A 107 -1.92 -12.10 -5.36
C GLY A 107 -3.22 -11.53 -5.92
N GLY A 108 -3.53 -11.79 -7.20
CA GLY A 108 -4.81 -11.42 -7.81
C GLY A 108 -6.01 -12.22 -7.27
N ASP A 109 -5.76 -13.39 -6.66
CA ASP A 109 -6.79 -14.18 -5.97
C ASP A 109 -6.62 -14.04 -4.44
N SER A 110 -7.59 -13.40 -3.80
CA SER A 110 -7.68 -13.23 -2.35
C SER A 110 -8.77 -14.09 -1.69
N ARG A 111 -9.39 -15.05 -2.41
CA ARG A 111 -10.53 -15.85 -1.92
C ARG A 111 -10.22 -16.61 -0.62
N ALA A 112 -8.99 -17.09 -0.47
CA ALA A 112 -8.56 -17.78 0.75
C ALA A 112 -8.58 -16.89 2.00
N ALA A 113 -8.47 -15.57 1.83
CA ALA A 113 -8.50 -14.56 2.89
C ALA A 113 -9.78 -13.70 2.86
N ALA A 114 -10.78 -14.05 2.04
CA ALA A 114 -11.95 -13.20 1.77
C ALA A 114 -12.73 -12.80 3.03
N GLU A 115 -12.90 -13.72 3.99
CA GLU A 115 -13.60 -13.42 5.25
C GLU A 115 -12.85 -12.40 6.11
N GLN A 116 -11.52 -12.44 6.09
CA GLN A 116 -10.67 -11.54 6.88
C GLN A 116 -10.55 -10.15 6.24
N LEU A 117 -10.67 -10.10 4.91
CA LEU A 117 -10.57 -8.91 4.06
C LEU A 117 -11.94 -8.28 3.74
N ARG A 118 -13.02 -8.75 4.36
CA ARG A 118 -14.37 -8.27 4.08
C ARG A 118 -14.61 -6.84 4.58
N GLU A 119 -13.99 -6.48 5.69
CA GLU A 119 -14.09 -5.18 6.33
C GLU A 119 -12.88 -4.87 7.24
N GLY A 120 -12.76 -3.60 7.63
CA GLY A 120 -11.79 -3.15 8.61
C GLY A 120 -10.35 -3.04 8.12
N VAL A 121 -10.08 -3.06 6.82
CA VAL A 121 -8.75 -2.81 6.23
C VAL A 121 -8.51 -1.30 6.07
N ASP A 122 -7.35 -0.83 6.54
CA ASP A 122 -6.92 0.58 6.42
C ASP A 122 -5.82 0.77 5.35
N MET A 123 -4.83 -0.12 5.36
CA MET A 123 -3.68 -0.05 4.45
C MET A 123 -3.41 -1.39 3.78
N ILE A 124 -2.85 -1.33 2.58
CA ILE A 124 -2.31 -2.49 1.86
C ILE A 124 -0.89 -2.16 1.43
N PHE A 125 0.00 -3.12 1.64
CA PHE A 125 1.36 -3.12 1.11
C PHE A 125 1.56 -4.33 0.19
N SER A 126 2.54 -4.22 -0.70
CA SER A 126 2.83 -5.25 -1.68
C SER A 126 4.32 -5.57 -1.77
N THR A 127 4.60 -6.81 -2.15
CA THR A 127 5.90 -7.28 -2.62
C THR A 127 5.83 -7.55 -4.13
N GLU A 128 6.81 -8.25 -4.70
CA GLU A 128 6.76 -8.65 -6.12
C GLU A 128 5.55 -9.54 -6.44
N ALA A 129 5.10 -10.37 -5.50
CA ALA A 129 4.09 -11.41 -5.77
C ALA A 129 3.10 -11.67 -4.62
N ALA A 130 3.12 -10.83 -3.58
CA ALA A 130 2.23 -10.96 -2.43
C ALA A 130 1.76 -9.60 -1.93
N PHE A 131 0.70 -9.63 -1.13
CA PHE A 131 0.14 -8.47 -0.45
C PHE A 131 0.02 -8.75 1.05
N VAL A 132 0.04 -7.66 1.82
CA VAL A 132 -0.36 -7.66 3.22
C VAL A 132 -1.31 -6.50 3.47
N ALA A 133 -2.46 -6.80 4.06
CA ALA A 133 -3.42 -5.83 4.55
C ALA A 133 -3.19 -5.60 6.04
N VAL A 134 -3.22 -4.33 6.44
CA VAL A 134 -3.23 -3.89 7.83
C VAL A 134 -4.66 -3.48 8.18
N LYS A 135 -5.24 -4.12 9.19
CA LYS A 135 -6.58 -3.83 9.68
C LYS A 135 -6.56 -2.74 10.74
N LEU A 136 -7.70 -2.09 10.94
CA LEU A 136 -7.91 -1.03 11.95
C LEU A 136 -7.72 -1.53 13.39
N ASP A 137 -7.90 -2.82 13.62
CA ASP A 137 -7.64 -3.48 14.91
C ASP A 137 -6.15 -3.83 15.11
N GLY A 138 -5.28 -3.50 14.16
CA GLY A 138 -3.85 -3.80 14.17
C GLY A 138 -3.50 -5.19 13.63
N SER A 139 -4.47 -6.05 13.33
CA SER A 139 -4.20 -7.37 12.77
C SER A 139 -3.73 -7.29 11.31
N LEU A 140 -2.90 -8.26 10.92
CA LEU A 140 -2.37 -8.36 9.56
C LEU A 140 -2.95 -9.57 8.84
N VAL A 141 -3.23 -9.40 7.55
CA VAL A 141 -3.68 -10.46 6.65
C VAL A 141 -2.79 -10.47 5.42
N ALA A 142 -2.05 -11.56 5.20
CA ALA A 142 -1.22 -11.71 3.99
C ALA A 142 -1.85 -12.71 3.01
N TRP A 143 -1.64 -12.49 1.72
CA TRP A 143 -2.03 -13.41 0.66
C TRP A 143 -1.13 -13.26 -0.57
N GLY A 144 -1.27 -14.18 -1.53
CA GLY A 144 -0.43 -14.28 -2.72
C GLY A 144 0.66 -15.34 -2.58
N SER A 145 1.77 -15.18 -3.30
CA SER A 145 2.82 -16.22 -3.34
C SER A 145 3.47 -16.41 -1.95
N PRO A 146 3.46 -17.64 -1.38
CA PRO A 146 4.11 -17.91 -0.10
C PRO A 146 5.61 -17.58 -0.10
N GLU A 147 6.29 -17.79 -1.23
CA GLU A 147 7.73 -17.52 -1.40
C GLU A 147 8.05 -16.02 -1.40
N ALA A 148 7.06 -15.18 -1.67
CA ALA A 148 7.20 -13.73 -1.73
C ALA A 148 6.57 -13.00 -0.53
N GLY A 149 6.25 -13.72 0.54
CA GLY A 149 5.65 -13.14 1.76
C GLY A 149 4.12 -13.22 1.83
N GLY A 150 3.48 -14.04 0.98
CA GLY A 150 2.02 -14.27 1.00
C GLY A 150 1.50 -15.05 2.21
N SER A 151 2.38 -15.43 3.13
CA SER A 151 2.05 -16.12 4.38
C SER A 151 2.79 -15.47 5.54
N LEU A 152 2.06 -15.09 6.59
CA LEU A 152 2.66 -14.53 7.82
C LEU A 152 3.42 -15.58 8.64
N GLY A 153 3.11 -16.87 8.46
CA GLY A 153 3.83 -17.97 9.12
C GLY A 153 3.96 -17.78 10.63
N ALA A 154 5.16 -18.03 11.18
CA ALA A 154 5.45 -17.83 12.61
C ALA A 154 5.38 -16.35 13.04
N ALA A 155 5.58 -15.39 12.13
CA ALA A 155 5.48 -13.97 12.45
C ALA A 155 4.05 -13.56 12.81
N ALA A 156 3.02 -14.32 12.38
CA ALA A 156 1.65 -14.08 12.79
C ALA A 156 1.47 -14.18 14.31
N ALA A 157 2.13 -15.15 14.96
CA ALA A 157 2.01 -15.37 16.39
C ALA A 157 2.69 -14.25 17.20
N GLU A 158 3.86 -13.79 16.74
CA GLU A 158 4.61 -12.70 17.38
C GLU A 158 3.87 -11.36 17.25
N LEU A 159 3.33 -11.05 16.07
CA LEU A 159 2.60 -9.80 15.82
C LEU A 159 1.27 -9.73 16.58
N GLN A 160 0.62 -10.87 16.79
CA GLN A 160 -0.62 -10.93 17.57
C GLN A 160 -0.35 -10.81 19.08
N ALA A 161 0.80 -11.28 19.57
CA ALA A 161 1.17 -11.20 20.98
C ALA A 161 1.45 -9.76 21.44
N ASP A 162 2.03 -8.92 20.58
CA ASP A 162 2.29 -7.51 20.90
C ASP A 162 1.00 -6.66 20.95
N ALA A 163 -0.02 -7.01 20.15
CA ALA A 163 -1.33 -6.36 20.19
C ALA A 163 -2.10 -6.64 21.50
N ASP A 164 -1.89 -7.81 22.12
CA ASP A 164 -2.51 -8.17 23.40
C ASP A 164 -1.76 -7.57 24.62
N CYS A 165 -0.46 -7.26 24.48
CA CYS A 165 0.33 -6.69 25.57
C CYS A 165 0.06 -5.19 25.80
N CYS A 166 -0.45 -4.49 24.79
CA CYS A 166 -0.78 -3.07 24.87
C CYS A 166 -2.24 -2.88 24.45
N GLY A 167 -3.17 -3.14 25.37
CA GLY A 167 -4.60 -3.03 25.12
C GLY A 167 -4.95 -1.82 24.25
N GLY A 168 -5.49 -2.13 23.06
CA GLY A 168 -5.99 -1.24 22.02
C GLY A 168 -5.49 0.20 22.08
N VAL A 169 -4.55 0.58 21.21
CA VAL A 169 -4.25 1.98 20.95
C VAL A 169 -5.46 2.65 20.27
N PRO A 170 -6.19 3.57 20.92
CA PRO A 170 -6.99 4.52 20.18
C PRO A 170 -6.08 5.67 19.74
N ASP A 171 -6.31 6.14 18.52
CA ASP A 171 -5.98 7.48 18.05
C ASP A 171 -4.52 7.75 17.64
N VAL A 172 -4.27 7.64 16.33
CA VAL A 172 -3.13 8.29 15.67
C VAL A 172 -3.54 9.66 15.11
N ALA A 173 -3.95 10.56 16.00
CA ALA A 173 -3.95 11.98 15.74
C ALA A 173 -2.65 12.62 16.27
N ALA A 174 -2.04 13.45 15.41
CA ALA A 174 -1.00 14.44 15.72
C ALA A 174 0.44 13.95 15.90
N ALA A 175 1.12 13.67 14.78
CA ALA A 175 2.53 14.01 14.63
C ALA A 175 2.66 15.40 13.99
N SER A 176 2.36 16.47 14.74
CA SER A 176 2.89 17.81 14.45
C SER A 176 3.99 18.11 15.45
N ALA A 177 5.23 17.84 15.05
CA ALA A 177 6.39 18.21 15.83
C ALA A 177 6.51 19.74 15.92
N SER A 178 6.68 20.26 17.14
CA SER A 178 7.39 21.50 17.40
C SER A 178 8.31 21.29 18.60
N PRO A 179 9.58 21.71 18.53
CA PRO A 179 10.58 21.40 19.54
C PRO A 179 10.71 22.51 20.61
N ALA A 180 11.42 22.14 21.68
CA ALA A 180 11.98 22.97 22.74
C ALA A 180 11.07 23.29 23.94
N SER A 181 11.44 22.79 25.12
CA SER A 181 12.31 23.57 26.03
C SER A 181 12.58 22.82 27.35
N LEU A 182 13.72 23.18 27.98
CA LEU A 182 14.07 23.05 29.42
C LEU A 182 14.45 21.65 29.93
N SER A 183 15.45 21.46 30.79
CA SER A 183 16.56 22.28 31.31
C SER A 183 17.39 21.38 32.22
N GLU A 184 18.70 21.62 32.23
CA GLU A 184 19.72 21.25 33.22
C GLU A 184 19.32 20.44 34.46
N GLN A 185 20.03 19.34 34.71
CA GLN A 185 20.44 18.98 36.07
C GLN A 185 21.91 18.53 36.10
N THR A 186 22.75 19.45 36.56
CA THR A 186 24.06 19.19 37.15
C THR A 186 23.90 18.42 38.46
N SER A 187 24.74 17.41 38.71
CA SER A 187 25.37 17.27 40.04
C SER A 187 26.63 16.43 39.96
N ALA A 188 27.66 16.94 40.63
CA ALA A 188 29.02 16.47 40.68
C ALA A 188 29.19 15.17 41.51
N GLY A 189 30.09 14.31 41.04
CA GLY A 189 30.77 13.29 41.84
C GLY A 189 32.28 13.46 41.66
N GLN A 190 32.93 13.94 42.71
CA GLN A 190 34.36 14.30 42.80
C GLN A 190 35.22 13.07 43.19
N TRP A 191 36.54 13.26 43.13
CA TRP A 191 37.67 12.45 43.69
C TRP A 191 38.26 11.40 42.72
N LEU A 192 39.57 11.29 42.44
CA LEU A 192 40.83 11.97 42.81
C LEU A 192 41.90 11.61 41.74
N ALA A 193 42.92 12.46 41.58
CA ALA A 193 44.10 12.23 40.74
C ALA A 193 44.99 11.06 41.24
N PRO A 194 45.96 10.62 40.43
CA PRO A 194 47.31 11.05 40.77
C PRO A 194 48.17 11.50 39.57
N ALA A 195 49.17 12.30 39.92
CA ALA A 195 50.21 12.86 39.08
C ALA A 195 51.12 11.79 38.46
N LEU A 196 51.77 12.15 37.35
CA LEU A 196 53.17 11.82 37.06
C LEU A 196 53.70 12.83 36.04
N GLU A 197 54.70 13.59 36.47
CA GLU A 197 55.61 14.37 35.63
C GLU A 197 56.36 13.45 34.67
N THR A 198 56.74 13.95 33.49
CA THR A 198 58.13 13.87 32.99
C THR A 198 58.28 14.65 31.68
N THR A 199 59.19 15.63 31.76
CA THR A 199 60.14 16.16 30.76
C THR A 199 59.65 16.70 29.42
#